data_AF-A0A520BCQ7-F1
#
_entry.id   AF-A0A520BCQ7-F1
#
_cell.length_a   1.000
_cell.length_b   1.000
_cell.length_c   1.000
_cell.angle_alpha   90.00
_cell.angle_beta   90.00
_cell.angle_gamma   90.00
#
_symmetry.space_group_name_H-M   'P 1'
#
loop_
_entity.id
_entity.type
_entity.pdbx_description
1 polymer ?
#
loop_
_entity_poly.entity_id
_entity_poly.type
_entity_poly.pdbx_seq_one_letter_code
_entity_poly.pdbx_strand_id
1 'polypeptide(L)'
;MWKKGFDPQLIKYNEPGIFKMLFLYNIALTEVDEKDSFFPFYRFYDTKNWNIEHILAKNDDGLETFEEFNSFHKDITSLLDASVKEEIIDENKSILSNLLNELSQLIDASKKAECKRKIKEVNEKIAEFFSIDDFNNLCLLDQSTNIKVGKKPFRRKRNIVLNLDPEIKIKKEAYIPIGTKYVFSKKSTPSEFYQINYWSLKDRRYYDDIMKIISFLPEKRQTVLFSATMPPKI
;
A
#
# COMPACT_ATOMS: atom_id res chain seq x y z
N MET A 1 -13.49 22.42 -8.13
CA MET A 1 -13.57 21.30 -9.11
C MET A 1 -12.22 20.59 -9.06
N TRP A 2 -12.14 19.26 -9.01
CA TRP A 2 -10.83 18.59 -8.88
C TRP A 2 -9.97 18.81 -10.12
N LYS A 3 -8.65 18.93 -9.93
CA LYS A 3 -7.70 19.06 -11.05
C LYS A 3 -7.68 17.77 -11.88
N LYS A 4 -7.57 17.92 -13.20
CA LYS A 4 -7.46 16.77 -14.13
C LYS A 4 -6.33 15.82 -13.69
N GLY A 5 -6.70 14.57 -13.41
CA GLY A 5 -5.79 13.52 -12.94
C GLY A 5 -5.53 13.49 -11.43
N PHE A 6 -6.23 14.33 -10.65
CA PHE A 6 -6.16 14.37 -9.19
C PHE A 6 -7.55 14.31 -8.53
N ASP A 7 -8.53 13.76 -9.24
CA ASP A 7 -9.82 13.43 -8.64
C ASP A 7 -9.63 12.22 -7.72
N PRO A 8 -9.83 12.35 -6.40
CA PRO A 8 -9.63 11.24 -5.47
C PRO A 8 -10.47 10.00 -5.78
N GLN A 9 -11.62 10.16 -6.45
CA GLN A 9 -12.47 9.04 -6.86
C GLN A 9 -11.89 8.28 -8.07
N LEU A 10 -11.03 8.95 -8.85
CA LEU A 10 -10.40 8.41 -10.05
C LEU A 10 -8.93 8.07 -9.85
N ILE A 11 -8.25 8.57 -8.81
CA ILE A 11 -6.85 8.23 -8.53
C ILE A 11 -6.78 6.81 -7.96
N LYS A 12 -6.50 5.85 -8.84
CA LYS A 12 -6.31 4.44 -8.49
C LYS A 12 -4.97 3.93 -9.01
N TYR A 13 -4.65 2.68 -8.68
CA TYR A 13 -3.54 1.97 -9.30
C TYR A 13 -3.58 2.08 -10.84
N ASN A 14 -2.42 2.23 -11.47
CA ASN A 14 -2.21 2.52 -12.92
C ASN A 14 -2.64 3.91 -13.43
N GLU A 15 -3.25 4.76 -12.61
CA GLU A 15 -3.63 6.09 -13.05
C GLU A 15 -2.43 7.07 -13.03
N PRO A 16 -2.27 7.97 -14.03
CA PRO A 16 -1.09 8.84 -14.12
C PRO A 16 -0.83 9.75 -12.90
N GLY A 17 -1.87 9.97 -12.09
CA GLY A 17 -1.82 10.80 -10.88
C GLY A 17 -1.27 10.08 -9.65
N ILE A 18 -1.36 8.75 -9.57
CA ILE A 18 -1.11 8.03 -8.31
C ILE A 18 0.32 8.18 -7.81
N PHE A 19 1.31 8.04 -8.71
CA PHE A 19 2.72 8.21 -8.34
C PHE A 19 2.99 9.60 -7.75
N LYS A 20 2.48 10.65 -8.41
CA LYS A 20 2.66 12.03 -7.97
C LYS A 20 1.98 12.28 -6.63
N MET A 21 0.83 11.64 -6.41
CA MET A 21 0.11 11.75 -5.14
C MET A 21 0.91 11.14 -4.00
N LEU A 22 1.37 9.90 -4.16
CA LEU A 22 2.17 9.22 -3.14
C LEU A 22 3.50 9.96 -2.90
N PHE A 23 4.10 10.53 -3.95
CA PHE A 23 5.31 11.34 -3.81
C PHE A 23 5.07 12.62 -2.99
N LEU A 24 4.00 13.36 -3.29
CA LEU A 24 3.61 14.54 -2.51
C LEU A 24 3.28 14.20 -1.06
N TYR A 25 2.60 13.08 -0.83
CA TYR A 25 2.35 12.57 0.52
C TYR A 25 3.64 12.36 1.31
N ASN A 26 4.67 11.76 0.68
CA ASN A 26 5.97 11.56 1.33
C ASN A 26 6.70 12.88 1.65
N ILE A 27 6.62 13.87 0.75
CA ILE A 27 7.19 15.21 1.00
C ILE A 27 6.48 15.87 2.18
N ALA A 28 5.14 15.93 2.13
CA ALA A 28 4.33 16.56 3.16
C ALA A 28 4.50 15.88 4.53
N LEU A 29 4.58 14.54 4.55
CA LEU A 29 4.77 13.79 5.78
C LEU A 29 6.16 14.05 6.40
N THR A 30 7.20 14.22 5.57
CA THR A 30 8.53 14.57 6.07
C THR A 30 8.53 15.94 6.73
N GLU A 31 7.91 16.94 6.10
CA GLU A 31 7.80 18.30 6.66
C GLU A 31 7.11 18.31 8.04
N VAL A 32 6.10 17.46 8.24
CA VAL A 32 5.31 17.43 9.47
C VAL A 32 5.99 16.62 10.59
N ASP A 33 6.61 15.48 10.25
CA ASP A 33 7.15 14.53 11.25
C ASP A 33 8.65 14.70 11.47
N GLU A 34 9.41 15.07 10.45
CA GLU A 34 10.87 15.30 10.51
C GLU A 34 11.17 16.80 10.46
N LYS A 35 10.63 17.58 11.41
CA LYS A 35 10.67 19.06 11.41
C LYS A 35 12.05 19.71 11.22
N ASP A 36 13.12 18.99 11.55
CA ASP A 36 14.50 19.44 11.41
C ASP A 36 15.19 18.90 10.14
N SER A 37 14.44 18.33 9.21
CA SER A 37 14.96 17.69 8.01
C SER A 37 14.05 17.93 6.81
N PHE A 38 14.67 18.17 5.65
CA PHE A 38 13.95 18.25 4.40
C PHE A 38 13.76 16.86 3.80
N PHE A 39 12.72 16.71 2.98
CA PHE A 39 12.57 15.53 2.14
C PHE A 39 13.87 15.28 1.36
N PRO A 40 14.50 14.08 1.47
CA PRO A 40 15.82 13.83 0.91
C PRO A 40 15.73 13.56 -0.59
N PHE A 41 15.45 14.60 -1.38
CA PHE A 41 15.30 14.52 -2.83
C PHE A 41 16.48 13.80 -3.49
N TYR A 42 17.71 14.04 -3.03
CA TYR A 42 18.90 13.38 -3.56
C TYR A 42 18.78 11.85 -3.51
N ARG A 43 18.32 11.26 -2.39
CA ARG A 43 18.11 9.82 -2.29
C ARG A 43 16.97 9.34 -3.19
N PHE A 44 15.90 10.14 -3.25
CA PHE A 44 14.76 9.79 -4.07
C PHE A 44 15.11 9.75 -5.57
N TYR A 45 15.94 10.69 -6.03
CA TYR A 45 16.40 10.77 -7.42
C TYR A 45 17.54 9.78 -7.75
N ASP A 46 18.43 9.49 -6.80
CA ASP A 46 19.51 8.51 -6.98
C ASP A 46 18.99 7.06 -7.00
N THR A 47 17.78 6.83 -6.47
CA THR A 47 17.11 5.52 -6.49
C THR A 47 16.69 5.15 -7.92
N LYS A 48 17.12 3.98 -8.38
CA LYS A 48 16.77 3.46 -9.70
C LYS A 48 15.35 2.92 -9.71
N ASN A 49 14.49 3.50 -10.56
CA ASN A 49 13.12 3.08 -10.86
C ASN A 49 12.21 2.95 -9.62
N TRP A 50 11.15 3.75 -9.61
CA TRP A 50 10.11 3.64 -8.59
C TRP A 50 8.95 2.77 -9.06
N ASN A 51 8.43 1.97 -8.13
CA ASN A 51 7.24 1.15 -8.31
C ASN A 51 6.17 1.53 -7.29
N ILE A 52 4.93 1.28 -7.68
CA ILE A 52 3.77 1.39 -6.80
C ILE A 52 3.45 -0.01 -6.32
N GLU A 53 3.55 -0.22 -5.02
CA GLU A 53 3.29 -1.50 -4.36
C GLU A 53 1.92 -1.48 -3.67
N HIS A 54 1.14 -2.53 -3.90
CA HIS A 54 -0.07 -2.81 -3.14
C HIS A 54 0.29 -3.26 -1.73
N ILE A 55 -0.25 -2.61 -0.70
CA ILE A 55 0.05 -2.95 0.70
C ILE A 55 -0.63 -4.28 1.06
N LEU A 56 -1.96 -4.33 0.94
CA LEU A 56 -2.71 -5.57 0.85
C LEU A 56 -2.58 -6.13 -0.58
N ALA A 57 -2.04 -7.34 -0.73
CA ALA A 57 -1.76 -7.93 -2.03
C ALA A 57 -3.06 -8.29 -2.79
N LYS A 58 -3.01 -8.20 -4.13
CA LYS A 58 -4.11 -8.67 -5.00
C LYS A 58 -4.22 -10.18 -5.01
N ASN A 59 -3.07 -10.84 -5.14
CA ASN A 59 -2.94 -12.28 -5.20
C ASN A 59 -1.73 -12.65 -4.35
N ASP A 60 -1.82 -13.76 -3.63
CA ASP A 60 -0.65 -14.40 -3.03
C ASP A 60 -0.14 -15.53 -3.94
N ASP A 61 0.50 -15.13 -5.03
CA ASP A 61 1.13 -16.06 -5.96
C ASP A 61 2.46 -16.54 -5.35
N GLY A 62 2.42 -17.67 -4.64
CA GLY A 62 3.63 -18.27 -4.06
C GLY A 62 3.44 -19.00 -2.74
N LEU A 63 2.20 -19.15 -2.26
CA LEU A 63 1.92 -20.06 -1.15
C LEU A 63 2.00 -21.51 -1.66
N GLU A 64 2.90 -22.30 -1.08
CA GLU A 64 3.22 -23.65 -1.52
C GLU A 64 3.03 -24.72 -0.44
N THR A 65 2.94 -24.31 0.82
CA THR A 65 2.86 -25.23 1.98
C THR A 65 1.54 -25.08 2.72
N PHE A 66 1.10 -26.14 3.41
CA PHE A 66 -0.10 -26.06 4.25
C PHE A 66 0.07 -25.10 5.44
N GLU A 67 1.30 -24.93 5.94
CA GLU A 67 1.62 -23.89 6.93
C GLU A 67 1.33 -22.49 6.39
N GLU A 68 1.72 -22.23 5.13
CA GLU A 68 1.41 -20.97 4.45
C GLU A 68 -0.08 -20.77 4.21
N PHE A 69 -0.80 -21.82 3.82
CA PHE A 69 -2.26 -21.75 3.67
C PHE A 69 -2.96 -21.47 4.99
N ASN A 70 -2.53 -22.11 6.09
CA ASN A 70 -3.04 -21.85 7.43
C ASN A 70 -2.75 -20.42 7.89
N SER A 71 -1.54 -19.92 7.63
CA SER A 71 -1.22 -18.52 7.93
C SER A 71 -2.09 -17.56 7.14
N PHE A 72 -2.30 -17.81 5.85
CA PHE A 72 -3.18 -17.01 5.01
C PHE A 72 -4.61 -17.01 5.54
N HIS A 73 -5.18 -18.21 5.80
CA HIS A 73 -6.51 -18.35 6.38
C HIS A 73 -6.63 -17.53 7.67
N LYS A 74 -5.70 -17.70 8.62
CA LYS A 74 -5.70 -16.96 9.88
C LYS A 74 -5.62 -15.45 9.69
N ASP A 75 -4.74 -14.98 8.81
CA ASP A 75 -4.55 -13.55 8.54
C ASP A 75 -5.82 -12.93 7.94
N ILE A 76 -6.49 -13.61 7.01
CA ILE A 76 -7.73 -13.14 6.37
C ILE A 76 -8.95 -13.25 7.29
N THR A 77 -9.07 -14.32 8.09
CA THR A 77 -10.11 -14.42 9.13
C THR A 77 -9.99 -13.25 10.11
N SER A 78 -8.77 -12.97 10.57
CA SER A 78 -8.53 -11.86 11.51
C SER A 78 -8.86 -10.50 10.89
N LEU A 79 -8.54 -10.30 9.60
CA LEU A 79 -8.92 -9.11 8.85
C LEU A 79 -10.44 -8.95 8.80
N LEU A 80 -11.16 -10.03 8.49
CA LEU A 80 -12.61 -10.03 8.38
C LEU A 80 -13.32 -9.77 9.72
N ASP A 81 -12.78 -10.31 10.81
CA ASP A 81 -13.31 -10.12 12.16
C ASP A 81 -13.13 -8.68 12.63
N ALA A 82 -11.98 -8.07 12.33
CA ALA A 82 -11.69 -6.67 12.67
C ALA A 82 -12.48 -5.66 11.83
N SER A 83 -12.97 -6.06 10.65
CA SER A 83 -13.82 -5.22 9.82
C SER A 83 -15.22 -5.05 10.43
N VAL A 84 -15.57 -3.79 10.69
CA VAL A 84 -16.90 -3.39 11.16
C VAL A 84 -17.91 -3.35 10.00
N LYS A 85 -19.21 -3.42 10.31
CA LYS A 85 -20.28 -3.43 9.29
C LYS A 85 -20.25 -2.23 8.34
N GLU A 86 -19.77 -1.08 8.82
CA GLU A 86 -19.63 0.15 8.02
C GLU A 86 -18.51 0.03 6.98
N GLU A 87 -17.53 -0.84 7.21
CA GLU A 87 -16.40 -1.08 6.32
C GLU A 87 -16.69 -2.14 5.26
N ILE A 88 -17.43 -3.18 5.64
CA ILE A 88 -17.82 -4.29 4.78
C ILE A 88 -19.25 -4.68 5.12
N ILE A 89 -20.11 -4.72 4.09
CA ILE A 89 -21.50 -5.13 4.26
C ILE A 89 -21.62 -6.59 4.71
N ASP A 90 -22.65 -6.90 5.50
CA ASP A 90 -22.86 -8.23 6.12
C ASP A 90 -22.88 -9.36 5.08
N GLU A 91 -23.42 -9.11 3.88
CA GLU A 91 -23.45 -10.07 2.77
C GLU A 91 -22.04 -10.45 2.29
N ASN A 92 -21.18 -9.46 2.03
CA ASN A 92 -19.78 -9.68 1.63
C ASN A 92 -18.99 -10.40 2.73
N LYS A 93 -19.27 -10.08 4.00
CA LYS A 93 -18.68 -10.77 5.15
C LYS A 93 -19.08 -12.24 5.20
N SER A 94 -20.35 -12.54 4.95
CA SER A 94 -20.85 -13.92 4.88
C SER A 94 -20.21 -14.71 3.73
N ILE A 95 -20.11 -14.10 2.54
CA ILE A 95 -19.45 -14.71 1.37
C ILE A 95 -18.00 -15.09 1.70
N LEU A 96 -17.22 -14.18 2.25
CA LEU A 96 -15.83 -14.46 2.63
C LEU A 96 -15.73 -15.52 3.73
N SER A 97 -16.60 -15.48 4.74
CA SER A 97 -16.62 -16.47 5.81
C SER A 97 -16.85 -17.88 5.29
N ASN A 98 -17.79 -18.05 4.34
CA ASN A 98 -18.04 -19.34 3.71
C ASN A 98 -16.83 -19.85 2.93
N LEU A 99 -16.18 -18.98 2.14
CA LEU A 99 -14.97 -19.34 1.40
C LEU A 99 -13.80 -19.73 2.32
N LEU A 100 -13.64 -19.05 3.45
CA LEU A 100 -12.63 -19.37 4.45
C LEU A 100 -12.91 -20.72 5.13
N ASN A 101 -14.17 -21.00 5.47
CA ASN A 101 -14.57 -22.30 6.03
C ASN A 101 -14.28 -23.45 5.04
N GLU A 102 -14.60 -23.27 3.76
CA GLU A 102 -14.26 -24.24 2.71
C GLU A 102 -12.74 -24.41 2.57
N LEU A 103 -11.97 -23.32 2.63
CA LEU A 103 -10.51 -23.37 2.60
C LEU A 103 -9.96 -24.18 3.78
N SER A 104 -10.47 -23.96 4.99
CA SER A 104 -10.05 -24.72 6.18
C SER A 104 -10.28 -26.23 5.99
N GLN A 105 -11.44 -26.63 5.49
CA GLN A 105 -11.74 -28.05 5.21
C GLN A 105 -10.80 -28.66 4.16
N LEU A 106 -10.43 -27.88 3.13
CA LEU A 106 -9.47 -28.33 2.10
C LEU A 106 -8.06 -28.48 2.65
N ILE A 107 -7.66 -27.61 3.58
CA ILE A 107 -6.36 -27.69 4.27
C ILE A 107 -6.32 -28.96 5.13
N ASP A 108 -7.36 -29.22 5.93
CA ASP A 108 -7.46 -30.41 6.79
C ASP A 108 -7.46 -31.70 5.95
N ALA A 109 -8.13 -31.68 4.79
CA ALA A 109 -8.13 -32.78 3.84
C ALA A 109 -6.83 -32.89 3.02
N SER A 110 -5.83 -32.04 3.26
CA SER A 110 -4.53 -32.02 2.56
C SER A 110 -4.65 -31.89 1.02
N LYS A 111 -5.63 -31.14 0.54
CA LYS A 111 -5.92 -30.93 -0.90
C LYS A 111 -5.21 -29.70 -1.46
N LYS A 112 -3.90 -29.80 -1.73
CA LYS A 112 -3.04 -28.64 -2.09
C LYS A 112 -3.52 -27.86 -3.32
N ALA A 113 -3.91 -28.53 -4.41
CA ALA A 113 -4.30 -27.85 -5.65
C ALA A 113 -5.63 -27.09 -5.48
N GLU A 114 -6.57 -27.68 -4.74
CA GLU A 114 -7.85 -27.08 -4.38
C GLU A 114 -7.67 -25.91 -3.42
N CYS A 115 -6.76 -26.01 -2.44
CA CYS A 115 -6.41 -24.89 -1.56
C CYS A 115 -5.94 -23.68 -2.38
N LYS A 116 -5.04 -23.89 -3.35
CA LYS A 116 -4.56 -22.79 -4.22
C LYS A 116 -5.69 -22.14 -5.02
N ARG A 117 -6.61 -22.94 -5.57
CA ARG A 117 -7.79 -22.44 -6.28
C ARG A 117 -8.69 -21.63 -5.34
N LYS A 118 -8.96 -22.13 -4.13
CA LYS A 118 -9.80 -21.47 -3.15
C LYS A 118 -9.16 -20.17 -2.63
N ILE A 119 -7.85 -20.15 -2.40
CA ILE A 119 -7.10 -18.95 -2.03
C ILE A 119 -7.21 -17.88 -3.13
N LYS A 120 -7.13 -18.27 -4.41
CA LYS A 120 -7.33 -17.33 -5.52
C LYS A 120 -8.74 -16.72 -5.48
N GLU A 121 -9.76 -17.53 -5.27
CA GLU A 121 -11.15 -17.07 -5.14
C GLU A 121 -11.35 -16.13 -3.95
N VAL A 122 -10.77 -16.45 -2.79
CA VAL A 122 -10.75 -15.56 -1.61
C VAL A 122 -10.10 -14.23 -1.97
N ASN A 123 -8.92 -14.25 -2.62
CA ASN A 123 -8.18 -13.05 -3.00
C ASN A 123 -8.95 -12.18 -4.00
N GLU A 124 -9.65 -12.78 -4.98
CA GLU A 124 -10.52 -12.06 -5.91
C GLU A 124 -11.64 -11.32 -5.15
N LYS A 125 -12.24 -11.97 -4.15
CA LYS A 125 -13.27 -11.34 -3.30
C LYS A 125 -12.71 -10.28 -2.36
N ILE A 126 -11.52 -10.47 -1.80
CA ILE A 126 -10.82 -9.43 -1.04
C ILE A 126 -10.55 -8.22 -1.94
N ALA A 127 -10.09 -8.44 -3.18
CA ALA A 127 -9.82 -7.36 -4.12
C ALA A 127 -11.08 -6.52 -4.43
N GLU A 128 -12.20 -7.21 -4.62
CA GLU A 128 -13.51 -6.61 -4.87
C GLU A 128 -14.02 -5.82 -3.64
N PHE A 129 -13.98 -6.42 -2.46
CA PHE A 129 -14.66 -5.88 -1.27
C PHE A 129 -13.83 -4.85 -0.49
N PHE A 130 -12.50 -4.86 -0.63
CA PHE A 130 -11.60 -3.97 0.09
C PHE A 130 -10.97 -2.87 -0.79
N SER A 131 -11.48 -2.66 -2.00
CA SER A 131 -11.01 -1.62 -2.95
C SER A 131 -9.48 -1.52 -3.00
N ILE A 132 -8.82 -2.64 -3.28
CA ILE A 132 -7.36 -2.75 -3.09
C ILE A 132 -6.55 -1.85 -4.04
N ASP A 133 -7.15 -1.32 -5.10
CA ASP A 133 -6.53 -0.38 -6.03
C ASP A 133 -6.60 1.08 -5.60
N ASP A 134 -7.29 1.37 -4.50
CA ASP A 134 -7.38 2.73 -3.98
C ASP A 134 -6.02 3.16 -3.41
N PHE A 135 -5.72 4.45 -3.55
CA PHE A 135 -4.42 5.02 -3.18
C PHE A 135 -4.03 4.79 -1.72
N ASN A 136 -5.01 4.60 -0.84
CA ASN A 136 -4.81 4.32 0.58
C ASN A 136 -4.43 2.85 0.88
N ASN A 137 -4.28 2.04 -0.17
CA ASN A 137 -3.66 0.71 -0.16
C ASN A 137 -2.37 0.66 -1.02
N LEU A 138 -1.81 1.79 -1.42
CA LEU A 138 -0.65 1.88 -2.29
C LEU A 138 0.51 2.63 -1.63
N CYS A 139 1.73 2.17 -1.86
CA CYS A 139 2.94 2.84 -1.38
C CYS A 139 4.05 2.83 -2.44
N LEU A 140 5.09 3.64 -2.22
CA LEU A 140 6.24 3.72 -3.11
C LEU A 140 7.37 2.79 -2.62
N LEU A 141 7.90 1.97 -3.52
CA LEU A 141 9.10 1.17 -3.29
C LEU A 141 10.04 1.30 -4.48
N ASP A 142 11.34 1.30 -4.22
CA ASP A 142 12.33 1.11 -5.28
C ASP A 142 12.19 -0.29 -5.90
N GLN A 143 12.66 -0.45 -7.14
CA GLN A 143 12.55 -1.72 -7.86
C GLN A 143 13.17 -2.91 -7.12
N SER A 144 14.33 -2.73 -6.49
CA SER A 144 15.02 -3.83 -5.81
C SER A 144 14.25 -4.31 -4.58
N THR A 145 13.66 -3.39 -3.82
CA THR A 145 12.81 -3.71 -2.66
C THR A 145 11.47 -4.27 -3.11
N ASN A 146 10.85 -3.69 -4.15
CA ASN A 146 9.58 -4.16 -4.70
C ASN A 146 9.65 -5.63 -5.14
N ILE A 147 10.74 -6.04 -5.81
CA ILE A 147 10.95 -7.44 -6.22
C ILE A 147 11.00 -8.39 -5.01
N LYS A 148 11.66 -7.98 -3.91
CA LYS A 148 11.77 -8.79 -2.68
C LYS A 148 10.42 -8.94 -1.98
N VAL A 149 9.70 -7.82 -1.86
CA VAL A 149 8.38 -7.73 -1.24
C VAL A 149 7.38 -8.56 -2.05
N GLY A 150 7.24 -8.24 -3.34
CA GLY A 150 6.41 -8.96 -4.30
C GLY A 150 4.98 -9.19 -3.85
N LYS A 151 4.38 -10.26 -4.37
CA LYS A 151 2.99 -10.66 -4.11
C LYS A 151 2.81 -11.46 -2.81
N LYS A 152 3.37 -10.97 -1.71
CA LYS A 152 3.31 -11.66 -0.40
C LYS A 152 2.19 -11.09 0.49
N PRO A 153 1.74 -11.81 1.52
CA PRO A 153 0.85 -11.26 2.53
C PRO A 153 1.51 -10.10 3.27
N PHE A 154 0.71 -9.13 3.75
CA PHE A 154 1.20 -7.92 4.43
C PHE A 154 2.23 -8.24 5.53
N ARG A 155 1.98 -9.24 6.38
CA ARG A 155 2.91 -9.69 7.43
C ARG A 155 4.33 -9.97 6.91
N ARG A 156 4.44 -10.66 5.77
CA ARG A 156 5.73 -10.98 5.14
C ARG A 156 6.36 -9.74 4.51
N LYS A 157 5.57 -8.93 3.81
CA LYS A 157 6.01 -7.64 3.26
C LYS A 157 6.61 -6.75 4.34
N ARG A 158 5.91 -6.62 5.47
CA ARG A 158 6.32 -5.89 6.66
C ARG A 158 7.67 -6.37 7.19
N ASN A 159 7.84 -7.67 7.41
CA ASN A 159 9.10 -8.22 7.90
C ASN A 159 10.27 -7.90 6.95
N ILE A 160 10.04 -8.01 5.64
CA ILE A 160 11.05 -7.68 4.63
C ILE A 160 11.43 -6.19 4.71
N VAL A 161 10.45 -5.29 4.68
CA VAL A 161 10.71 -3.84 4.65
C VAL A 161 11.36 -3.37 5.95
N LEU A 162 10.90 -3.85 7.12
CA LEU A 162 11.48 -3.44 8.41
C LEU A 162 12.90 -3.97 8.61
N ASN A 163 13.21 -5.16 8.11
CA ASN A 163 14.59 -5.67 8.15
C ASN A 163 15.50 -4.92 7.17
N LEU A 164 14.97 -4.49 6.02
CA LEU A 164 15.72 -3.74 5.02
C LEU A 164 15.93 -2.27 5.38
N ASP A 165 15.03 -1.62 6.13
CA ASP A 165 15.16 -0.19 6.47
C ASP A 165 16.53 0.18 7.07
N PRO A 166 17.05 -0.52 8.10
CA PRO A 166 18.39 -0.22 8.62
C PRO A 166 19.51 -0.50 7.61
N GLU A 167 19.42 -1.55 6.78
CA GLU A 167 20.42 -1.84 5.75
C GLU A 167 20.43 -0.80 4.62
N ILE A 168 19.26 -0.32 4.23
CA ILE A 168 19.05 0.67 3.17
C ILE A 168 19.52 2.05 3.62
N LYS A 169 19.55 2.36 4.92
CA LYS A 169 20.10 3.65 5.41
C LYS A 169 21.55 3.90 4.95
N ILE A 170 22.31 2.84 4.69
CA ILE A 170 23.74 2.92 4.33
C ILE A 170 23.96 2.83 2.80
N LYS A 171 22.95 2.36 2.04
CA LYS A 171 23.03 2.23 0.57
C LYS A 171 22.51 3.48 -0.10
N LYS A 172 23.33 4.14 -0.92
CA LYS A 172 22.95 5.38 -1.61
C LYS A 172 21.86 5.14 -2.66
N GLU A 173 21.87 3.98 -3.29
CA GLU A 173 21.00 3.62 -4.42
C GLU A 173 19.65 2.99 -4.00
N ALA A 174 19.41 2.87 -2.69
CA ALA A 174 18.17 2.36 -2.15
C ALA A 174 17.58 3.38 -1.17
N TYR A 175 16.26 3.50 -1.16
CA TYR A 175 15.54 4.40 -0.27
C TYR A 175 14.12 3.92 -0.02
N ILE A 176 13.71 3.89 1.25
CA ILE A 176 12.31 3.68 1.64
C ILE A 176 11.74 5.04 2.07
N PRO A 177 10.79 5.61 1.33
CA PRO A 177 10.15 6.87 1.69
C PRO A 177 9.39 6.78 3.02
N ILE A 178 9.31 7.88 3.77
CA ILE A 178 8.72 7.93 5.12
C ILE A 178 7.29 7.38 5.18
N GLY A 179 6.44 7.68 4.19
CA GLY A 179 5.08 7.16 4.10
C GLY A 179 5.04 5.64 3.96
N THR A 180 5.99 5.07 3.22
CA THR A 180 6.14 3.61 3.14
C THR A 180 6.60 3.03 4.48
N LYS A 181 7.51 3.71 5.20
CA LYS A 181 7.88 3.30 6.57
C LYS A 181 6.67 3.30 7.49
N TYR A 182 5.85 4.34 7.44
CA TYR A 182 4.63 4.48 8.24
C TYR A 182 3.65 3.33 8.02
N VAL A 183 3.46 2.93 6.76
CA VAL A 183 2.63 1.78 6.40
C VAL A 183 3.16 0.50 7.08
N PHE A 184 4.43 0.17 6.88
CA PHE A 184 4.96 -1.10 7.39
C PHE A 184 5.24 -1.06 8.91
N SER A 185 5.46 0.11 9.51
CA SER A 185 5.52 0.26 10.96
C SER A 185 4.16 0.44 11.62
N LYS A 186 3.10 0.66 10.83
CA LYS A 186 1.74 1.03 11.29
C LYS A 186 1.71 2.25 12.20
N LYS A 187 2.54 3.25 11.90
CA LYS A 187 2.71 4.43 12.76
C LYS A 187 1.44 5.29 12.86
N SER A 188 0.60 5.29 11.83
CA SER A 188 -0.67 6.04 11.81
C SER A 188 -1.87 5.28 12.40
N THR A 189 -1.70 4.01 12.76
CA THR A 189 -2.79 3.17 13.26
C THR A 189 -3.00 3.42 14.77
N PRO A 190 -4.20 3.82 15.21
CA PRO A 190 -4.51 3.99 16.63
C PRO A 190 -4.31 2.70 17.43
N SER A 191 -4.02 2.82 18.72
CA SER A 191 -3.68 1.68 19.57
C SER A 191 -4.83 0.68 19.69
N GLU A 192 -6.07 1.17 19.73
CA GLU A 192 -7.29 0.36 19.79
C GLU A 192 -7.54 -0.49 18.53
N PHE A 193 -6.92 -0.11 17.40
CA PHE A 193 -6.99 -0.84 16.13
C PHE A 193 -5.61 -1.34 15.70
N TYR A 194 -4.67 -1.52 16.63
CA TYR A 194 -3.31 -1.92 16.28
C TYR A 194 -3.21 -3.44 16.16
N GLN A 195 -2.93 -3.91 14.94
CA GLN A 195 -2.63 -5.30 14.62
C GLN A 195 -1.35 -5.37 13.78
N ILE A 196 -0.56 -6.44 13.92
CA ILE A 196 0.73 -6.54 13.21
C ILE A 196 0.61 -7.28 11.86
N ASN A 197 -0.36 -8.19 11.72
CA ASN A 197 -0.32 -9.22 10.68
C ASN A 197 -0.99 -8.85 9.36
N TYR A 198 -1.98 -7.95 9.37
CA TYR A 198 -2.77 -7.60 8.18
C TYR A 198 -2.95 -6.08 8.05
N TRP A 199 -3.31 -5.65 6.85
CA TRP A 199 -3.58 -4.26 6.49
C TRP A 199 -5.09 -4.08 6.29
N SER A 200 -5.77 -3.52 7.30
CA SER A 200 -7.21 -3.30 7.32
C SER A 200 -7.59 -1.91 6.83
N LEU A 201 -8.88 -1.64 6.68
CA LEU A 201 -9.36 -0.29 6.35
C LEU A 201 -9.04 0.72 7.47
N LYS A 202 -8.98 0.30 8.73
CA LYS A 202 -8.51 1.13 9.86
C LYS A 202 -7.05 1.54 9.76
N ASP A 203 -6.22 0.79 9.02
CA ASP A 203 -4.82 1.17 8.78
C ASP A 203 -4.69 2.25 7.68
N ARG A 204 -5.68 2.38 6.80
CA ARG A 204 -5.67 3.26 5.62
C ARG A 204 -5.94 4.74 5.92
N ARG A 205 -5.56 5.21 7.12
CA ARG A 205 -5.89 6.55 7.62
C ARG A 205 -5.22 7.70 6.87
N TYR A 206 -4.13 7.41 6.16
CA TYR A 206 -3.49 8.41 5.31
C TYR A 206 -4.36 8.83 4.10
N TYR A 207 -5.55 8.23 3.94
CA TYR A 207 -6.60 8.75 3.09
C TYR A 207 -6.88 10.23 3.35
N ASP A 208 -7.15 10.61 4.60
CA ASP A 208 -7.51 11.97 4.98
C ASP A 208 -6.35 12.96 4.73
N ASP A 209 -5.12 12.52 5.00
CA ASP A 209 -3.92 13.29 4.73
C ASP A 209 -3.78 13.60 3.24
N ILE A 210 -3.98 12.60 2.39
CA ILE A 210 -3.95 12.77 0.93
C ILE A 210 -5.08 13.68 0.46
N MET A 211 -6.29 13.52 0.97
CA MET A 211 -7.41 14.41 0.65
C MET A 211 -7.10 15.86 0.99
N LYS A 212 -6.48 16.09 2.15
CA LYS A 212 -6.00 17.40 2.59
C LYS A 212 -4.92 17.94 1.65
N ILE A 213 -3.93 17.13 1.27
CA ILE A 213 -2.90 17.52 0.29
C ILE A 213 -3.54 17.92 -1.05
N ILE A 214 -4.49 17.14 -1.57
CA ILE A 214 -5.19 17.41 -2.82
C ILE A 214 -5.92 18.75 -2.74
N SER A 215 -6.52 19.07 -1.59
CA SER A 215 -7.23 20.35 -1.39
C SER A 215 -6.34 21.58 -1.53
N PHE A 216 -5.02 21.44 -1.31
CA PHE A 216 -4.05 22.53 -1.48
C PHE A 216 -3.48 22.62 -2.91
N LEU A 217 -3.79 21.67 -3.79
CA LEU A 217 -3.30 21.71 -5.16
C LEU A 217 -4.00 22.82 -5.95
N PRO A 218 -3.25 23.76 -6.56
CA PRO A 218 -3.86 24.84 -7.32
C PRO A 218 -4.54 24.30 -8.59
N GLU A 219 -5.73 24.83 -8.92
CA GLU A 219 -6.49 24.46 -10.11
C GLU A 219 -5.69 24.73 -11.40
N LYS A 220 -4.98 25.86 -11.46
CA LYS A 220 -4.06 26.21 -12.54
C LYS A 220 -2.61 26.00 -12.09
N ARG A 221 -1.83 25.25 -12.87
CA ARG A 221 -0.38 25.14 -12.64
C ARG A 221 0.27 26.48 -12.98
N GLN A 222 1.04 27.03 -12.06
CA GLN A 222 1.99 28.08 -12.38
C GLN A 222 3.27 27.42 -12.89
N THR A 223 3.57 27.62 -14.17
CA THR A 223 4.88 27.26 -14.71
C THR A 223 5.81 28.44 -14.47
N VAL A 224 6.80 28.27 -13.61
CA VAL A 224 7.84 29.28 -13.39
C VAL A 224 9.07 28.86 -14.18
N LEU A 225 9.51 29.72 -15.09
CA LEU A 225 10.76 29.53 -15.83
C LEU A 225 11.88 30.18 -15.02
N PHE A 226 12.85 29.39 -14.59
CA PHE A 226 14.10 29.89 -14.05
C PHE A 226 15.19 29.74 -15.11
N SER A 227 15.78 30.85 -15.53
CA SER A 227 16.95 30.84 -16.41
C SER A 227 17.96 31.85 -15.90
N ALA A 228 19.24 31.47 -15.91
CA ALA A 228 20.34 32.40 -15.61
C ALA A 228 20.48 33.48 -16.70
N THR A 229 20.00 33.20 -17.93
CA THR A 229 20.01 34.12 -19.06
C THR A 229 18.76 33.92 -19.91
N MET A 230 18.00 34.98 -20.20
CA MET A 230 16.92 34.94 -21.18
C MET A 230 17.34 35.69 -22.45
N PRO A 231 17.78 35.00 -23.52
CA PRO A 231 18.07 35.67 -24.78
C PRO A 231 16.78 36.32 -25.34
N PRO A 232 16.89 37.46 -26.05
CA PRO A 232 15.75 38.12 -26.66
C PRO A 232 15.07 37.20 -27.68
N LYS A 233 13.75 37.31 -27.81
CA LYS A 233 13.00 36.59 -28.84
C LYS A 233 13.52 37.02 -30.22
N ILE A 234 13.94 36.04 -31.02
CA ILE A 234 14.27 36.17 -32.45
C ILE A 234 12.98 36.44 -33.22
#